data_AF-A0AAU2EWP1-F1
#
_entry.id   AF-A0AAU2EWP1-F1
#
_cell.length_a   1.000
_cell.length_b   1.000
_cell.length_c   1.000
_cell.angle_alpha   90.00
_cell.angle_beta   90.00
_cell.angle_gamma   90.00
#
_symmetry.space_group_name_H-M   'P 1'
#
loop_
_entity.id
_entity.type
_entity.pdbx_description
1 polymer ?
#
loop_
_entity_poly.entity_id
_entity_poly.type
_entity_poly.pdbx_seq_one_letter_code
_entity_poly.pdbx_strand_id
1 'polypeptide(L)'
;METDKCAGTAPEAGAVLYDGESGRVGEYRAKAGPYLLLRPLGGGREWEADPGDVRPATPAEQLSAKVRAANDQGTRNRAEPVNGPQHEAPRPPVPVPGCTECAELGAQRAAARAGFDWSGETDANVLLRSHQRRDHGV
;
A
#
# COMPACT_ATOMS: atom_id res chain seq x y z
N MET A 1 27.08 -26.42 -24.73
CA MET A 1 27.39 -25.01 -24.44
C MET A 1 27.04 -24.26 -25.69
N GLU A 2 25.82 -23.74 -25.84
CA GLU A 2 25.49 -22.94 -27.02
C GLU A 2 24.56 -21.82 -26.61
N THR A 3 25.16 -20.65 -26.50
CA THR A 3 24.54 -19.36 -26.24
C THR A 3 24.02 -18.82 -27.57
N ASP A 4 22.70 -18.81 -27.77
CA ASP A 4 22.11 -18.08 -28.88
C ASP A 4 21.89 -16.62 -28.46
N LYS A 5 22.83 -15.78 -28.89
CA LYS A 5 22.87 -14.33 -28.72
C LYS A 5 22.05 -13.71 -29.86
N CYS A 6 20.72 -13.65 -29.71
CA CYS A 6 19.87 -12.85 -30.59
C CYS A 6 19.90 -11.38 -30.16
N ALA A 7 20.84 -10.61 -30.71
CA ALA A 7 20.70 -9.16 -30.81
C ALA A 7 19.94 -8.84 -32.12
N GLY A 8 18.82 -8.10 -32.06
CA GLY A 8 18.35 -7.40 -33.25
C GLY A 8 16.86 -7.15 -33.48
N THR A 9 15.94 -7.49 -32.57
CA THR A 9 14.55 -7.04 -32.70
C THR A 9 14.19 -6.19 -31.49
N ALA A 10 13.79 -4.94 -31.76
CA ALA A 10 13.27 -4.07 -30.72
C ALA A 10 12.04 -4.76 -30.08
N PRO A 11 11.91 -4.75 -28.74
CA PRO A 11 10.74 -5.33 -28.08
C PRO A 11 9.45 -4.74 -28.64
N GLU A 12 8.35 -5.49 -28.61
CA GLU A 12 7.05 -4.96 -28.99
C GLU A 12 6.58 -3.91 -27.97
N ALA A 13 5.92 -2.85 -28.45
CA ALA A 13 5.34 -1.85 -27.56
C ALA A 13 4.36 -2.52 -26.59
N GLY A 14 4.56 -2.31 -25.29
CA GLY A 14 3.81 -2.98 -24.22
C GLY A 14 4.46 -4.26 -23.66
N ALA A 15 5.59 -4.72 -24.22
CA ALA A 15 6.36 -5.81 -23.63
C ALA A 15 6.87 -5.43 -22.23
N VAL A 16 6.75 -6.33 -21.25
CA VAL A 16 7.20 -6.08 -19.88
C VAL A 16 8.62 -6.60 -19.69
N LEU A 17 9.54 -5.70 -19.38
CA LEU A 17 10.96 -5.96 -19.29
C LEU A 17 11.48 -5.67 -17.88
N TYR A 18 12.44 -6.47 -17.45
CA TYR A 18 13.23 -6.26 -16.24
C TYR A 18 14.56 -5.63 -16.64
N ASP A 19 14.86 -4.50 -16.01
CA ASP A 19 16.12 -3.80 -16.12
C ASP A 19 17.01 -4.20 -14.93
N GLY A 20 18.09 -4.91 -15.24
CA GLY A 20 19.04 -5.43 -14.26
C GLY A 20 19.88 -4.36 -13.58
N GLU A 21 20.14 -3.24 -14.26
CA GLU A 21 20.91 -2.13 -13.70
C GLU A 21 20.11 -1.41 -12.61
N SER A 22 18.84 -1.09 -12.90
CA SER A 22 17.98 -0.39 -11.93
C SER A 22 17.23 -1.32 -10.96
N GLY A 23 17.18 -2.62 -11.25
CA GLY A 23 16.40 -3.60 -10.49
C GLY A 23 14.89 -3.39 -10.60
N ARG A 24 14.41 -2.80 -11.72
CA ARG A 24 13.02 -2.38 -11.92
C ARG A 24 12.37 -3.13 -13.08
N VAL A 25 11.05 -3.21 -13.05
CA VAL A 25 10.22 -3.78 -14.12
C VAL A 25 9.39 -2.68 -14.76
N GLY A 26 9.38 -2.63 -16.09
CA GLY A 26 8.62 -1.64 -16.85
C GLY A 26 8.11 -2.15 -18.19
N GLU A 27 7.07 -1.48 -18.69
CA GLU A 27 6.58 -1.66 -20.06
C GLU A 27 7.46 -0.90 -21.04
N TYR A 28 7.92 -1.59 -22.07
CA TYR A 28 8.61 -0.99 -23.19
C TYR A 28 7.68 -0.04 -23.96
N ARG A 29 8.12 1.20 -24.11
CA ARG A 29 7.38 2.27 -24.81
C ARG A 29 7.91 2.50 -26.20
N ALA A 30 9.21 2.72 -26.31
CA ALA A 30 9.89 3.05 -27.55
C ALA A 30 11.41 2.90 -27.40
N LYS A 31 12.11 2.98 -28.51
CA LYS A 31 13.57 3.11 -28.53
C LYS A 31 13.93 4.59 -28.44
N ALA A 32 14.84 4.95 -27.53
CA ALA A 32 15.36 6.29 -27.34
C ALA A 32 16.88 6.28 -27.60
N GLY A 33 17.29 6.52 -28.85
CA GLY A 33 18.69 6.42 -29.25
C GLY A 33 19.25 5.00 -29.03
N PRO A 34 20.35 4.82 -28.29
CA PRO A 34 20.88 3.49 -27.96
C PRO A 34 20.09 2.78 -26.84
N TYR A 35 19.24 3.48 -26.11
CA TYR A 35 18.52 2.97 -24.94
C TYR A 35 17.08 2.54 -25.25
N LEU A 36 16.53 1.71 -24.37
CA LEU A 36 15.11 1.35 -24.35
C LEU A 36 14.38 2.28 -23.38
N LEU A 37 13.28 2.90 -23.81
CA LEU A 37 12.43 3.71 -22.95
C LEU A 37 11.39 2.81 -22.27
N LEU A 38 11.50 2.67 -20.95
CA LEU A 38 10.60 1.87 -20.13
C LEU A 38 9.70 2.76 -19.27
N ARG A 39 8.46 2.32 -19.05
CA ARG A 39 7.51 2.97 -18.14
C ARG A 39 7.15 2.04 -16.98
N PRO A 40 7.04 2.54 -15.73
CA PRO A 40 6.65 1.69 -14.62
C PRO A 40 5.20 1.21 -14.79
N LEU A 41 4.90 -0.04 -14.39
CA LEU A 41 3.55 -0.63 -14.51
C LEU A 41 2.45 0.12 -13.74
N GLY A 42 2.82 0.89 -12.71
CA GLY A 42 1.91 1.73 -11.93
C GLY A 42 1.83 3.18 -12.37
N GLY A 43 2.41 3.53 -13.52
CA GLY A 43 2.66 4.90 -13.91
C GLY A 43 3.83 5.53 -13.16
N GLY A 44 4.18 6.77 -13.55
CA GLY A 44 5.36 7.47 -13.06
C GLY A 44 6.36 7.81 -14.17
N ARG A 45 7.55 8.29 -13.77
CA ARG A 45 8.57 8.75 -14.71
C ARG A 45 9.15 7.57 -15.50
N GLU A 46 9.09 7.71 -16.82
CA GLU A 46 9.78 6.82 -17.75
C GLU A 46 11.28 6.91 -17.54
N TRP A 47 12.00 5.82 -17.83
CA TRP A 47 13.46 5.78 -17.72
C TRP A 47 14.07 5.08 -18.92
N GLU A 48 15.31 5.46 -19.21
CA GLU A 48 16.14 4.84 -20.24
C GLU A 48 16.87 3.65 -19.61
N ALA A 49 16.82 2.50 -20.27
CA ALA A 49 17.48 1.28 -19.84
C ALA A 49 18.41 0.76 -20.93
N ASP A 50 19.58 0.25 -20.53
CA ASP A 50 20.54 -0.33 -21.45
C ASP A 50 20.01 -1.66 -22.03
N PRO A 51 19.94 -1.83 -23.36
CA PRO A 51 19.44 -3.07 -23.96
C PRO A 51 20.27 -4.31 -23.61
N GLY A 52 21.52 -4.16 -23.16
CA GLY A 52 22.39 -5.23 -22.69
C GLY A 52 22.05 -5.74 -21.29
N ASP A 53 21.46 -4.89 -20.44
CA ASP A 53 21.05 -5.21 -19.07
C ASP A 53 19.53 -5.44 -18.93
N VAL A 54 18.80 -5.37 -20.04
CA VAL A 54 17.35 -5.57 -20.09
C VAL A 54 16.99 -6.95 -20.62
N ARG A 55 16.05 -7.62 -19.93
CA ARG A 55 15.50 -8.91 -20.34
C ARG A 55 13.98 -8.98 -20.17
N PRO A 56 13.28 -9.91 -20.83
CA PRO A 56 11.88 -10.19 -20.52
C PRO A 56 11.69 -10.47 -19.02
N ALA A 57 10.70 -9.80 -18.42
CA ALA A 57 10.35 -10.02 -17.02
C ALA A 57 9.63 -11.37 -16.87
N THR A 58 10.03 -12.16 -15.87
CA THR A 58 9.33 -13.39 -15.53
C THR A 58 7.91 -13.10 -15.03
N PRO A 59 6.96 -14.05 -15.10
CA PRO A 59 5.60 -13.84 -14.60
C PRO A 59 5.56 -13.41 -13.12
N ALA A 60 6.47 -13.94 -12.30
CA ALA A 60 6.59 -13.55 -10.89
C ALA A 60 7.03 -12.09 -10.74
N GLU A 61 8.06 -11.66 -11.48
CA GLU A 61 8.54 -10.27 -11.48
C GLU A 61 7.48 -9.29 -11.98
N GLN A 62 6.73 -9.66 -13.02
CA GLN A 62 5.60 -8.88 -13.50
C GLN A 62 4.51 -8.73 -12.43
N LEU A 63 4.14 -9.82 -11.74
CA LEU A 63 3.14 -9.79 -10.68
C LEU A 63 3.62 -8.95 -9.49
N SER A 64 4.85 -9.15 -9.02
CA SER A 64 5.44 -8.37 -7.93
C SER A 64 5.49 -6.88 -8.26
N ALA A 65 5.82 -6.53 -9.51
CA ALA A 65 5.83 -5.14 -9.97
C ALA A 65 4.42 -4.53 -10.00
N LYS A 66 3.40 -5.28 -10.45
CA LYS A 66 2.00 -4.84 -10.41
C LYS A 66 1.49 -4.65 -8.98
N VAL A 67 1.81 -5.57 -8.06
CA VAL A 67 1.44 -5.47 -6.64
C VAL A 67 2.13 -4.26 -6.00
N ARG A 68 3.43 -4.08 -6.24
CA ARG A 68 4.16 -2.90 -5.76
C ARG A 68 3.54 -1.61 -6.28
N ALA A 69 3.23 -1.54 -7.57
CA ALA A 69 2.53 -0.41 -8.17
C ALA A 69 1.18 -0.11 -7.51
N ALA A 70 0.36 -1.12 -7.26
CA ALA A 70 -0.93 -0.96 -6.59
C ALA A 70 -0.77 -0.48 -5.13
N ASN A 71 0.20 -1.05 -4.40
CA ASN A 71 0.51 -0.63 -3.04
C ASN A 71 1.00 0.82 -2.99
N ASP A 72 1.92 1.20 -3.89
CA ASP A 72 2.44 2.56 -4.01
C ASP A 72 1.34 3.55 -4.39
N GLN A 73 0.38 3.15 -5.22
CA GLN A 73 -0.78 4.00 -5.52
C GLN A 73 -1.67 4.18 -4.28
N GLY A 74 -1.91 3.12 -3.52
CA GLY A 74 -2.64 3.19 -2.26
C GLY A 74 -1.96 4.10 -1.24
N THR A 75 -0.63 4.05 -1.13
CA THR A 75 0.12 4.95 -0.23
C THR A 75 0.09 6.39 -0.73
N ARG A 76 0.22 6.65 -2.04
CA ARG A 76 0.08 8.00 -2.61
C ARG A 76 -1.31 8.59 -2.40
N ASN A 77 -2.37 7.82 -2.63
CA ASN A 77 -3.74 8.27 -2.35
C ASN A 77 -3.94 8.60 -0.87
N ARG A 78 -3.23 7.92 0.03
CA ARG A 78 -3.19 8.23 1.47
C ARG A 78 -2.30 9.44 1.80
N ALA A 79 -1.29 9.72 0.99
CA ALA A 79 -0.28 10.77 1.19
C ALA A 79 -0.57 12.09 0.47
N GLU A 80 -1.53 12.13 -0.47
CA GLU A 80 -2.14 13.38 -0.92
C GLU A 80 -2.57 14.16 0.34
N PRO A 81 -2.21 15.46 0.48
CA PRO A 81 -2.71 16.25 1.58
C PRO A 81 -4.21 16.36 1.38
N VAL A 82 -4.94 15.52 2.11
CA VAL A 82 -6.36 15.70 2.27
C VAL A 82 -6.53 17.09 2.89
N ASN A 83 -6.84 18.10 2.07
CA ASN A 83 -7.66 19.23 2.49
C ASN A 83 -9.11 18.73 2.69
N GLY A 84 -9.24 17.58 3.34
CA GLY A 84 -10.46 17.08 3.95
C GLY A 84 -10.14 16.90 5.43
N PRO A 85 -11.16 16.70 6.28
CA PRO A 85 -10.93 16.57 7.70
C PRO A 85 -9.92 15.45 7.90
N GLN A 86 -8.79 15.79 8.55
CA GLN A 86 -7.90 14.78 9.11
C GLN A 86 -8.83 13.88 9.92
N HIS A 87 -9.03 12.63 9.50
CA HIS A 87 -9.82 11.68 10.28
C HIS A 87 -8.93 11.29 11.46
N GLU A 88 -8.76 12.26 12.36
CA GLU A 88 -8.20 12.08 13.67
C GLU A 88 -9.02 10.94 14.26
N ALA A 89 -8.35 9.81 14.52
CA ALA A 89 -9.01 8.61 14.97
C ALA A 89 -9.98 9.01 16.09
N PRO A 90 -11.28 8.67 15.97
CA PRO A 90 -12.28 9.22 16.88
C PRO A 90 -11.84 8.88 18.30
N ARG A 91 -11.64 9.94 19.10
CA ARG A 91 -11.13 9.81 20.47
C ARG A 91 -11.90 8.70 21.17
N PRO A 92 -11.21 7.77 21.85
CA PRO A 92 -11.90 6.70 22.56
C PRO A 92 -12.88 7.31 23.58
N PRO A 93 -14.11 6.77 23.72
CA PRO A 93 -15.08 7.23 24.70
C PRO A 93 -14.50 7.17 26.12
N VAL A 94 -14.70 8.23 26.91
CA VAL A 94 -14.22 8.31 28.30
C VAL A 94 -15.35 7.87 29.23
N PRO A 95 -15.09 6.96 30.19
CA PRO A 95 -16.09 6.58 31.21
C PRO A 95 -16.65 7.81 31.95
N VAL A 96 -17.97 7.88 32.12
CA VAL A 96 -18.60 8.93 32.92
C VAL A 96 -18.26 8.69 34.41
N PRO A 97 -17.72 9.68 35.13
CA PRO A 97 -17.40 9.52 36.55
C PRO A 97 -18.63 9.08 37.37
N GLY A 98 -18.45 8.09 38.23
CA GLY A 98 -19.52 7.56 39.09
C GLY A 98 -20.44 6.54 38.43
N CYS A 99 -20.31 6.28 37.12
CA CYS A 99 -21.01 5.19 36.45
C CYS A 99 -20.13 3.92 36.44
N THR A 100 -20.56 2.88 37.17
CA THR A 100 -19.83 1.61 37.31
C THR A 100 -19.69 0.89 35.97
N GLU A 101 -20.75 0.81 35.17
CA GLU A 101 -20.74 0.12 33.88
C GLU A 101 -19.79 0.80 32.88
N CYS A 102 -19.77 2.14 32.86
CA CYS A 102 -18.76 2.90 32.12
C CYS A 102 -17.33 2.56 32.55
N ALA A 103 -17.09 2.47 33.85
CA ALA A 103 -15.76 2.18 34.39
C ALA A 103 -15.30 0.76 34.05
N GLU A 104 -16.21 -0.22 34.10
CA GLU A 104 -15.95 -1.61 33.72
C GLU A 104 -15.59 -1.74 32.24
N LEU A 105 -16.34 -1.10 31.35
CA LEU A 105 -16.03 -1.07 29.92
C LEU A 105 -14.69 -0.36 29.63
N GLY A 106 -14.38 0.70 30.38
CA GLY A 106 -13.07 1.35 30.34
C GLY A 106 -11.92 0.43 30.77
N ALA A 107 -12.13 -0.39 31.80
CA ALA A 107 -11.17 -1.39 32.27
C ALA A 107 -11.00 -2.53 31.27
N GLN A 108 -12.09 -3.02 30.66
CA GLN A 108 -12.04 -4.02 29.59
C GLN A 108 -11.20 -3.55 28.41
N ARG A 109 -11.40 -2.29 27.97
CA ARG A 109 -10.56 -1.67 26.93
C ARG A 109 -9.08 -1.63 27.31
N ALA A 110 -8.77 -1.23 28.54
CA ALA A 110 -7.40 -1.16 29.02
C ALA A 110 -6.73 -2.55 29.07
N ALA A 111 -7.47 -3.58 29.51
CA ALA A 111 -7.01 -4.96 29.52
C ALA A 111 -6.77 -5.50 28.10
N ALA A 112 -7.69 -5.23 27.16
CA ALA A 112 -7.54 -5.62 25.75
C ALA A 112 -6.28 -5.00 25.13
N ARG A 113 -6.06 -3.69 25.37
CA ARG A 113 -4.85 -3.00 24.90
C ARG A 113 -3.57 -3.59 25.51
N ALA A 114 -3.57 -3.90 26.81
CA ALA A 114 -2.43 -4.54 27.48
C ALA A 114 -2.13 -5.95 26.93
N GLY A 115 -3.17 -6.66 26.48
CA GLY A 115 -3.07 -7.97 25.84
C GLY A 115 -2.85 -7.93 24.32
N PHE A 116 -2.74 -6.75 23.70
CA PHE A 116 -2.70 -6.56 22.24
C PHE A 116 -3.91 -7.16 21.48
N ASP A 117 -5.07 -7.22 22.14
CA ASP A 117 -6.34 -7.63 21.55
C ASP A 117 -7.07 -6.42 20.94
N TRP A 118 -6.79 -6.16 19.67
CA TRP A 118 -7.36 -5.04 18.92
C TRP A 118 -8.89 -5.14 18.72
N SER A 119 -9.41 -6.36 18.60
CA SER A 119 -10.85 -6.59 18.46
C SER A 119 -11.55 -6.27 19.78
N GLY A 120 -11.01 -6.78 20.89
CA GLY A 120 -11.53 -6.47 22.23
C GLY A 120 -11.50 -4.97 22.55
N GLU A 121 -10.44 -4.25 22.16
CA GLU A 121 -10.38 -2.79 22.32
C GLU A 121 -11.49 -2.08 21.55
N THR A 122 -11.76 -2.54 20.32
CA THR A 122 -12.82 -1.97 19.45
C THR A 122 -14.20 -2.24 20.02
N ASP A 123 -14.48 -3.48 20.45
CA ASP A 123 -15.77 -3.87 21.03
C ASP A 123 -16.08 -3.08 22.30
N ALA A 124 -15.09 -2.93 23.19
CA ALA A 124 -15.26 -2.13 24.42
C ALA A 124 -15.59 -0.66 24.09
N ASN A 125 -14.98 -0.07 23.06
CA ASN A 125 -15.31 1.28 22.60
C ASN A 125 -16.74 1.37 22.03
N VAL A 126 -17.20 0.37 21.29
CA VAL A 126 -18.56 0.32 20.74
C VAL A 126 -19.59 0.20 21.85
N LEU A 127 -19.38 -0.71 22.80
CA LEU A 127 -20.25 -0.91 23.96
C LEU A 127 -20.33 0.35 24.83
N LEU A 128 -19.20 1.01 25.11
CA LEU A 128 -19.18 2.23 25.91
C LEU A 128 -19.96 3.38 25.24
N ARG A 129 -19.83 3.57 23.93
CA ARG A 129 -20.65 4.55 23.19
C ARG A 129 -22.14 4.19 23.18
N SER A 130 -22.46 2.90 23.10
CA SER A 130 -23.85 2.42 23.13
C SER A 130 -24.50 2.74 24.48
N HIS A 131 -23.83 2.39 25.59
CA HIS A 131 -24.27 2.69 26.95
C HIS A 131 -24.42 4.20 27.16
N GLN A 132 -23.41 4.99 26.79
CA GLN A 132 -23.46 6.45 26.94
C GLN A 132 -24.65 7.09 26.23
N ARG A 133 -24.95 6.68 24.99
CA ARG A 133 -26.12 7.18 24.27
C ARG A 133 -27.45 6.78 24.92
N ARG A 134 -27.51 5.59 25.51
CA ARG A 134 -28.73 5.05 26.13
C ARG A 134 -29.00 5.64 27.52
N ASP A 135 -27.95 5.78 28.32
CA ASP A 135 -28.04 6.03 29.76
C ASP A 135 -27.54 7.43 30.20
N HIS A 136 -26.79 8.13 29.33
CA HIS A 136 -26.19 9.44 29.65
C HIS A 136 -26.48 10.54 28.61
N GLY A 137 -26.96 10.19 27.42
CA GLY A 137 -27.27 11.15 26.34
C GLY A 137 -26.03 11.85 25.76
N VAL A 138 -24.84 11.26 25.92
CA VAL A 138 -23.55 11.76 25.41
C VAL A 138 -23.00 10.90 24.27
#